data_AF-A0A3D5WLI3-F1
#
_entry.id   AF-A0A3D5WLI3-F1
#
_cell.length_a   1.000
_cell.length_b   1.000
_cell.length_c   1.000
_cell.angle_alpha   90.00
_cell.angle_beta   90.00
_cell.angle_gamma   90.00
#
_symmetry.space_group_name_H-M   'P 1'
#
loop_
_entity.id
_entity.type
_entity.pdbx_description
1 polymer ?
#
loop_
_entity_poly.entity_id
_entity_poly.type
_entity_poly.pdbx_seq_one_letter_code
_entity_poly.pdbx_strand_id
1 'polypeptide(L)' 'MKVLLVAVNAKYIHSNLAVYDLKAYTENIPVEVELAEYTINQQQEEILRDIYEHKADVVAFSCYIWNIT' A
#
# COMPACT_ATOMS: atom_id res chain seq x y z
N MET A 1 -0.56 -11.05 -12.91
CA MET A 1 -1.22 -9.83 -12.44
C MET A 1 -0.44 -9.35 -11.23
N LYS A 2 -0.01 -8.10 -11.26
CA LYS A 2 0.77 -7.44 -10.21
C LYS A 2 -0.13 -6.54 -9.37
N VAL A 3 -0.21 -6.82 -8.08
CA VAL A 3 -1.02 -6.07 -7.11
C VAL A 3 -0.07 -5.31 -6.17
N LEU A 4 -0.27 -4.00 -6.06
CA LEU A 4 0.39 -3.19 -5.05
C LEU A 4 -0.59 -2.93 -3.90
N LEU A 5 -0.26 -3.45 -2.72
CA LEU A 5 -0.96 -3.16 -1.48
C LEU A 5 -0.33 -1.91 -0.85
N VAL A 6 -1.09 -0.82 -0.80
CA VAL A 6 -0.63 0.48 -0.32
C VAL A 6 -1.17 0.73 1.08
N ALA A 7 -0.31 1.04 2.04
CA ALA A 7 -0.71 1.57 3.34
C ALA A 7 -0.43 3.07 3.39
N VAL A 8 -1.44 3.88 3.73
CA VAL A 8 -1.25 5.30 4.04
C VAL A 8 -1.44 5.48 5.55
N ASN A 9 -0.35 5.71 6.27
CA ASN A 9 -0.34 5.82 7.72
C ASN A 9 -0.45 7.29 8.16
N ALA A 10 -1.05 7.57 9.31
CA ALA A 10 -1.00 8.92 9.89
C ALA A 10 0.44 9.28 10.34
N LYS A 11 1.12 8.30 10.94
CA LYS A 11 2.53 8.31 11.38
C LYS A 11 3.08 6.88 11.40
N TYR A 12 4.39 6.70 11.30
CA TYR A 12 5.07 5.41 11.48
C TYR A 12 5.19 4.99 12.95
N ILE A 13 4.06 4.93 13.65
CA ILE A 13 3.99 4.47 15.06
C ILE A 13 3.42 3.05 15.12
N HIS A 14 2.52 2.70 14.21
CA HIS A 14 1.90 1.38 14.11
C HIS A 14 2.03 0.85 12.68
N SER A 15 2.37 -0.43 12.54
CA SER A 15 2.32 -1.13 11.26
C SER A 15 0.88 -1.30 10.80
N ASN A 16 0.63 -1.18 9.50
CA ASN A 16 -0.68 -1.45 8.90
C ASN A 16 -0.85 -2.95 8.69
N LEU A 17 -1.26 -3.69 9.72
CA LEU A 17 -1.37 -5.16 9.68
C LEU A 17 -2.22 -5.68 8.52
N ALA A 18 -3.24 -4.94 8.08
CA ALA A 18 -4.13 -5.38 7.01
C ALA A 18 -3.38 -5.69 5.70
N VAL A 19 -2.39 -4.87 5.33
CA VAL A 19 -1.64 -5.12 4.09
C VAL A 19 -0.67 -6.31 4.22
N TYR A 20 -0.12 -6.53 5.42
CA TYR A 20 0.74 -7.68 5.72
C TYR A 20 -0.06 -8.99 5.73
N ASP A 21 -1.24 -9.00 6.35
CA ASP A 21 -2.12 -10.17 6.41
C ASP A 21 -2.60 -10.57 5.01
N LEU A 22 -2.97 -9.59 4.17
CA LEU A 22 -3.34 -9.84 2.78
C LEU A 22 -2.18 -10.41 1.97
N LYS A 23 -0.95 -9.90 2.14
CA LYS A 23 0.23 -10.44 1.47
C LYS A 23 0.51 -11.89 1.92
N ALA A 24 0.44 -12.17 3.21
CA ALA A 24 0.66 -13.53 3.74
C ALA A 24 -0.38 -14.52 3.20
N TYR A 25 -1.64 -14.09 3.06
CA TYR A 25 -2.68 -14.92 2.46
C TYR A 25 -2.40 -15.29 0.98
N THR A 26 -1.67 -14.44 0.26
CA THR A 26 -1.40 -14.66 -1.18
C THR A 26 -0.25 -15.61 -1.48
N GLU A 27 0.45 -16.15 -0.47
CA GLU A 27 1.61 -17.04 -0.68
C GLU A 27 1.32 -18.27 -1.57
N ASN A 28 0.08 -18.78 -1.54
CA ASN A 28 -0.35 -19.95 -2.31
C ASN A 28 -1.23 -19.59 -3.53
N ILE A 29 -1.27 -18.32 -3.92
CA ILE A 29 -2.08 -17.80 -5.03
C ILE A 29 -1.12 -17.30 -6.13
N PRO A 30 -1.36 -17.61 -7.41
CA PRO A 30 -0.49 -17.17 -8.51
C PRO A 30 -0.69 -15.68 -8.84
N VAL A 31 -0.41 -14.80 -7.88
CA VAL A 31 -0.49 -13.34 -7.97
C VAL A 31 0.79 -12.73 -7.41
N GLU A 32 1.35 -11.74 -8.11
CA GLU A 32 2.51 -11.00 -7.62
C GLU A 32 2.02 -9.87 -6.72
N VAL A 33 2.48 -9.84 -5.46
CA VAL A 33 2.03 -8.87 -4.46
C VAL A 33 3.20 -8.12 -3.86
N GLU A 34 3.19 -6.80 -4.02
CA GLU A 34 4.14 -5.88 -3.42
C GLU A 34 3.46 -5.00 -2.35
N LEU A 35 4.27 -4.46 -1.44
CA LEU A 35 3.83 -3.54 -0.40
C LEU A 35 4.49 -2.19 -0.62
N ALA A 36 3.71 -1.12 -0.52
CA ALA A 36 4.23 0.23 -0.39
C ALA A 36 3.59 0.92 0.81
N GLU A 37 4.40 1.48 1.70
CA GLU A 37 3.93 2.18 2.88
C GLU A 37 4.31 3.66 2.79
N TYR A 38 3.33 4.51 3.03
CA TYR A 38 3.47 5.95 3.03
C TYR A 38 2.88 6.54 4.31
N THR A 39 3.08 7.84 4.48
CA THR A 39 2.37 8.64 5.47
C THR A 39 1.70 9.84 4.84
N ILE A 40 0.65 10.34 5.50
CA ILE A 40 -0.03 11.59 5.13
C ILE A 40 0.88 12.83 5.14
N ASN A 41 2.10 12.72 5.70
CA ASN A 41 3.07 13.83 5.76
C ASN A 41 4.06 13.83 4.59
N GLN A 42 4.06 12.80 3.74
CA GLN A 42 4.88 12.76 2.52
C GLN A 42 4.22 13.58 1.41
N GLN A 43 5.03 14.09 0.49
CA GLN A 43 4.50 14.82 -0.67
C GLN A 43 3.74 13.86 -1.57
N GLN A 44 2.58 14.32 -2.08
CA GLN A 44 1.73 13.49 -2.93
C GLN A 44 2.46 13.08 -4.22
N GLU A 45 3.32 13.96 -4.75
CA GLU A 45 4.12 13.72 -5.94
C GLU A 45 5.15 12.61 -5.73
N GLU A 46 5.73 12.50 -4.53
CA GLU A 46 6.65 11.42 -4.17
C GLU A 46 5.91 10.09 -4.08
N ILE A 47 4.73 10.08 -3.41
CA ILE A 47 3.87 8.90 -3.32
C ILE A 47 3.44 8.44 -4.72
N LEU A 48 2.96 9.36 -5.56
CA LEU A 48 2.49 9.05 -6.90
C LEU A 48 3.61 8.54 -7.82
N ARG A 49 4.81 9.13 -7.72
CA ARG A 49 5.98 8.64 -8.46
C ARG A 49 6.33 7.21 -8.08
N ASP A 50 6.41 6.93 -6.78
CA ASP A 50 6.74 5.61 -6.27
C ASP A 50 5.69 4.57 -6.72
N ILE A 51 4.39 4.86 -6.54
CA ILE A 51 3.30 3.99 -7.04
C ILE A 51 3.43 3.73 -8.55
N TYR A 52 3.76 4.76 -9.34
CA TYR A 52 3.95 4.61 -10.78
C TYR A 52 5.13 3.71 -11.15
N GLU A 53 6.24 3.80 -10.41
CA GLU A 53 7.45 2.99 -10.64
C GLU A 53 7.24 1.50 -10.33
N HIS A 54 6.29 1.15 -9.45
CA HIS A 54 5.93 -0.24 -9.17
C HIS A 54 5.26 -0.94 -10.37
N LYS A 55 4.68 -0.18 -11.33
CA LYS A 55 4.03 -0.73 -12.54
C LYS A 55 2.99 -1.82 -12.23
N ALA A 56 2.20 -1.63 -11.18
CA ALA A 56 1.17 -2.58 -10.79
C ALA A 56 -0.05 -2.53 -11.73
N ASP A 57 -0.69 -3.68 -11.94
CA ASP A 57 -1.97 -3.79 -12.66
C ASP A 57 -3.14 -3.32 -11.77
N VAL A 58 -3.02 -3.52 -10.46
CA VAL A 58 -4.02 -3.14 -9.45
C VAL A 58 -3.31 -2.48 -8.27
N VAL A 59 -3.83 -1.33 -7.82
CA VAL A 59 -3.37 -0.65 -6.60
C VAL A 59 -4.51 -0.65 -5.59
N ALA A 60 -4.30 -1.23 -4.41
CA ALA A 60 -5.30 -1.32 -3.35
C ALA A 60 -4.85 -0.54 -2.12
N PHE A 61 -5.63 0.46 -1.72
CA PHE A 61 -5.29 1.35 -0.61
C PHE A 61 -5.92 0.89 0.71
N SER A 62 -5.08 0.69 1.71
CA SER A 62 -5.44 0.58 3.13
C SER A 62 -5.32 1.96 3.77
N CYS A 63 -6.45 2.63 3.94
CA CYS A 63 -6.56 3.98 4.49
C CYS A 63 -7.33 3.96 5.81
N TYR A 64 -6.87 4.76 6.76
CA TYR A 64 -7.65 5.03 7.97
C TYR A 64 -8.78 6.02 7.67
N ILE A 65 -9.89 5.92 8.42
CA ILE A 65 -11.08 6.80 8.25
C ILE A 65 -10.75 8.30 8.27
N TRP A 66 -9.69 8.69 8.97
CA TRP A 66 -9.26 10.08 9.11
C TRP A 66 -8.27 10.54 8.03
N ASN A 67 -7.85 9.66 7.12
CA ASN A 67 -6.93 10.00 6.04
C ASN A 67 -7.68 10.44 4.77
N ILE A 68 -9.01 10.29 4.73
CA ILE A 68 -9.85 10.54 3.55
C ILE A 68 -10.83 11.65 3.90
N THR A 69 -10.94 12.64 3.00
CA THR A 69 -11.92 13.74 3.04
C THR A 69 -12.64 13.82 1.71
#